data_AF-A0A379LIH5-F1
#
_entry.id   AF-A0A379LIH5-F1
#
_cell.length_a   1.000
_cell.length_b   1.000
_cell.length_c   1.000
_cell.angle_alpha   90.00
_cell.angle_beta   90.00
_cell.angle_gamma   90.00
#
_symmetry.space_group_name_H-M   'P 1'
#
loop_
_entity.id
_entity.type
_entity.pdbx_description
1 polymer ?
#
loop_
_entity_poly.entity_id
_entity_poly.type
_entity_poly.pdbx_seq_one_letter_code
_entity_poly.pdbx_strand_id
1 'polypeptide(L)'
;MLIKTLKIVLLFIVSLIALLSLVAILTYQSLPDNTDRTESHYLPVDPNTTLAQQFLPSMQQHPGLSGIYLLADSHEAFLARLSLAASAQKTLDVQYYIWRDDTTGHLLMQSLYQAAERGVRVRLLLDDNNTGGMDELLASVNAHPNIEIRLFNPFMQRRFRPLGYLSDFFRLNRRMHNKSFTADGLVTITGAVT
;
A
#
# COMPACT_ATOMS: atom_id res chain seq x y z
N MET A 1 -34.38 9.16 39.40
CA MET A 1 -33.20 8.29 39.28
C MET A 1 -32.52 8.44 37.92
N LEU A 2 -33.28 8.29 36.81
CA LEU A 2 -32.80 8.36 35.42
C LEU A 2 -32.03 9.65 35.03
N ILE A 3 -32.50 10.82 35.47
CA ILE A 3 -31.84 12.11 35.14
C ILE A 3 -30.47 12.25 35.82
N LYS A 4 -30.31 11.72 37.03
CA LYS A 4 -29.03 11.75 37.75
C LYS A 4 -28.01 10.83 37.10
N THR A 5 -28.42 9.61 36.73
CA THR A 5 -27.56 8.68 35.98
C THR A 5 -27.18 9.24 34.62
N LEU A 6 -28.10 9.87 33.89
CA LEU A 6 -27.80 10.50 32.60
C LEU A 6 -26.77 11.63 32.73
N LYS A 7 -26.86 12.48 33.76
CA LYS A 7 -25.87 13.54 34.01
C LYS A 7 -24.49 12.98 34.33
N ILE A 8 -24.41 11.93 35.13
CA ILE A 8 -23.13 11.27 35.48
C ILE A 8 -22.50 10.66 34.22
N VAL A 9 -23.28 9.96 33.40
CA VAL A 9 -22.81 9.39 32.13
C VAL A 9 -22.29 10.49 31.19
N LEU A 10 -23.02 11.60 31.07
CA LEU A 10 -22.59 12.72 30.24
C LEU A 10 -21.28 13.34 30.74
N LEU A 11 -21.15 13.60 32.04
CA LEU A 11 -19.93 14.13 32.66
C LEU A 11 -18.74 13.20 32.42
N PHE A 12 -18.95 11.89 32.55
CA PHE A 12 -17.93 10.89 32.28
C PHE A 12 -17.48 10.92 30.81
N ILE A 13 -18.41 10.95 29.86
CA ILE A 13 -18.10 11.02 28.42
C ILE A 13 -17.31 12.29 28.10
N VAL A 14 -17.76 13.45 28.61
CA VAL A 14 -17.08 14.73 28.38
C VAL A 14 -15.66 14.71 28.95
N SER A 15 -15.50 14.18 30.17
CA SER A 15 -14.18 14.08 30.82
C SER A 15 -13.26 13.14 30.05
N LEU A 16 -13.78 12.03 29.54
CA LEU A 16 -13.02 11.08 28.72
C LEU A 16 -12.58 11.71 27.39
N ILE A 17 -13.46 12.43 26.71
CA ILE A 17 -13.11 13.14 25.46
C ILE A 17 -12.05 14.20 25.74
N ALA A 18 -12.20 15.00 26.80
CA ALA A 18 -11.22 16.01 27.17
C ALA A 18 -9.84 15.40 27.47
N LEU A 19 -9.81 14.27 28.18
CA LEU A 19 -8.58 13.52 28.45
C LEU A 19 -7.95 12.99 27.15
N LEU A 20 -8.73 12.37 26.27
CA LEU A 20 -8.22 11.84 24.99
C LEU A 20 -7.67 12.94 24.09
N SER A 21 -8.35 14.08 24.01
CA SER A 21 -7.87 15.25 23.26
C SER A 21 -6.57 15.82 23.85
N LEU A 22 -6.48 15.92 25.18
CA LEU A 22 -5.25 16.36 25.84
C LEU A 22 -4.10 15.40 25.55
N VAL A 23 -4.33 14.09 25.64
CA VAL A 23 -3.34 13.07 25.32
C VAL A 23 -2.93 13.16 23.84
N ALA A 24 -3.87 13.38 22.92
CA ALA A 24 -3.57 13.53 21.50
C ALA A 24 -2.66 14.73 21.22
N ILE A 25 -2.90 15.86 21.89
CA ILE A 25 -2.08 17.07 21.77
C ILE A 25 -0.69 16.84 22.37
N LEU A 26 -0.60 16.29 23.59
CA LEU A 26 0.67 16.10 24.29
C LEU A 26 1.56 15.04 23.64
N THR A 27 0.97 14.08 22.91
CA THR A 27 1.70 13.02 22.21
C THR A 27 1.96 13.33 20.74
N TYR A 28 1.52 14.49 20.25
CA TYR A 28 1.74 14.91 18.86
C TYR A 28 3.23 15.12 18.57
N GLN A 29 3.65 14.63 17.42
CA GLN A 29 4.98 14.71 16.83
C GLN A 29 4.78 14.89 15.32
N SER A 30 5.61 15.73 14.71
CA SER A 30 5.62 15.83 13.26
C SER A 30 6.14 14.53 12.65
N LEU A 31 5.59 14.16 11.49
CA LEU A 31 6.17 13.07 10.70
C LEU A 31 7.61 13.42 10.31
N PRO A 32 8.49 12.43 10.08
CA PRO A 32 9.82 12.67 9.55
C PRO A 32 9.75 13.51 8.28
N ASP A 33 10.66 14.48 8.15
CA ASP A 33 10.81 15.23 6.91
C ASP A 33 11.27 14.27 5.80
N ASN A 34 10.64 14.38 4.62
CA ASN A 34 10.99 13.57 3.46
C ASN A 34 11.93 14.31 2.50
N THR A 35 12.45 15.48 2.86
CA THR A 35 13.40 16.26 2.03
C THR A 35 14.60 15.46 1.57
N ASP A 36 15.17 14.61 2.43
CA ASP A 36 16.36 13.81 2.12
C ASP A 36 16.01 12.45 1.49
N ARG A 37 14.72 12.19 1.23
CA ARG A 37 14.28 10.93 0.65
C ARG A 37 14.68 10.88 -0.82
N THR A 38 15.50 9.89 -1.18
CA THR A 38 15.87 9.64 -2.58
C THR A 38 14.62 9.48 -3.43
N GLU A 39 14.49 10.27 -4.50
CA GLU A 39 13.38 10.10 -5.43
C GLU A 39 13.51 8.76 -6.16
N SER A 40 12.37 8.11 -6.39
CA SER A 40 12.32 6.89 -7.16
C SER A 40 11.38 7.06 -8.35
N HIS A 41 11.91 6.79 -9.54
CA HIS A 41 11.18 6.83 -10.80
C HIS A 41 10.93 5.43 -11.36
N TYR A 42 9.96 5.33 -12.29
CA TYR A 42 9.77 4.11 -13.08
C TYR A 42 10.98 3.89 -13.97
N LEU A 43 11.27 2.62 -14.30
CA LEU A 43 12.31 2.28 -15.26
C LEU A 43 11.69 2.06 -16.64
N PRO A 44 12.38 2.43 -17.73
CA PRO A 44 11.91 2.15 -19.08
C PRO A 44 11.83 0.63 -19.32
N VAL A 45 10.95 0.23 -20.25
CA VAL A 45 10.79 -1.17 -20.66
C VAL A 45 12.10 -1.70 -21.24
N ASP A 46 12.60 -2.80 -20.70
CA ASP A 46 13.74 -3.54 -21.27
C ASP A 46 13.23 -4.53 -22.32
N PRO A 47 13.58 -4.37 -23.61
CA PRO A 47 13.09 -5.21 -24.70
C PRO A 47 13.57 -6.67 -24.60
N ASN A 48 14.55 -6.97 -23.75
CA ASN A 48 15.06 -8.31 -23.54
C ASN A 48 14.25 -9.11 -22.51
N THR A 49 13.27 -8.49 -21.84
CA THR A 49 12.41 -9.22 -20.91
C THR A 49 11.46 -10.16 -21.64
N THR A 50 11.10 -11.28 -21.03
CA THR A 50 10.13 -12.23 -21.60
C THR A 50 8.80 -11.55 -21.91
N LEU A 51 8.31 -10.69 -21.00
CA LEU A 51 7.08 -9.92 -21.23
C LEU A 51 7.22 -8.99 -22.43
N ALA A 52 8.35 -8.28 -22.57
CA ALA A 52 8.58 -7.40 -23.71
C ALA A 52 8.66 -8.17 -25.03
N GLN A 53 9.40 -9.28 -25.08
CA GLN A 53 9.48 -10.13 -26.28
C GLN A 53 8.11 -10.66 -26.72
N GLN A 54 7.22 -10.92 -25.77
CA GLN A 54 5.86 -11.37 -26.05
C GLN A 54 4.94 -10.25 -26.57
N PHE A 55 4.98 -9.05 -25.98
CA PHE A 55 3.99 -8.01 -26.25
C PHE A 55 4.45 -6.91 -27.21
N LEU A 56 5.75 -6.59 -27.27
CA LEU A 56 6.25 -5.51 -28.14
C LEU A 56 5.91 -5.69 -29.62
N PRO A 57 5.98 -6.90 -30.23
CA PRO A 57 5.60 -7.07 -31.63
C PRO A 57 4.13 -6.68 -31.90
N SER A 58 3.22 -7.07 -31.00
CA SER A 58 1.79 -6.73 -31.12
C SER A 58 1.55 -5.22 -30.95
N MET A 59 2.28 -4.58 -30.02
CA MET A 59 2.21 -3.13 -29.83
C MET A 59 2.72 -2.35 -31.03
N GLN A 60 3.77 -2.83 -31.70
CA GLN A 60 4.29 -2.21 -32.93
C GLN A 60 3.30 -2.27 -34.09
N GLN A 61 2.48 -3.33 -34.15
CA GLN A 61 1.40 -3.45 -35.14
C GLN A 61 0.21 -2.52 -34.85
N HIS A 62 0.06 -2.05 -33.60
CA HIS A 62 -1.06 -1.23 -33.14
C HIS A 62 -0.57 0.03 -32.41
N PRO A 63 0.17 0.92 -33.10
CA PRO A 63 0.77 2.09 -32.46
C PRO A 63 -0.28 3.01 -31.83
N GLY A 64 -0.04 3.45 -30.60
CA GLY A 64 -0.94 4.33 -29.86
C GLY A 64 -2.14 3.64 -29.22
N LEU A 65 -2.30 2.32 -29.39
CA LEU A 65 -3.35 1.52 -28.76
C LEU A 65 -2.81 0.73 -27.56
N SER A 66 -3.70 0.39 -26.63
CA SER A 66 -3.41 -0.49 -25.50
C SER A 66 -4.18 -1.79 -25.63
N GLY A 67 -3.53 -2.92 -25.31
CA GLY A 67 -4.21 -4.20 -25.13
C GLY A 67 -4.98 -4.22 -23.81
N ILE A 68 -6.22 -4.69 -23.83
CA ILE A 68 -7.08 -4.78 -22.64
C ILE A 68 -7.59 -6.21 -22.52
N TYR A 69 -7.46 -6.77 -21.31
CA TYR A 69 -8.04 -8.05 -20.95
C TYR A 69 -8.81 -7.90 -19.64
N LEU A 70 -10.06 -8.36 -19.62
CA LEU A 70 -10.93 -8.25 -18.46
C LEU A 70 -10.75 -9.48 -17.55
N LEU A 71 -10.35 -9.23 -16.30
CA LEU A 71 -10.34 -10.22 -15.22
C LEU A 71 -11.63 -10.04 -14.42
N ALA A 72 -12.67 -10.83 -14.74
CA ALA A 72 -14.00 -10.66 -14.15
C ALA A 72 -14.13 -11.33 -12.76
N ASP A 73 -13.38 -12.39 -12.51
CA ASP A 73 -13.38 -13.13 -11.26
C ASP A 73 -12.23 -12.67 -10.34
N SER A 74 -12.49 -12.59 -9.03
CA SER A 74 -11.49 -12.09 -8.08
C SER A 74 -10.39 -13.10 -7.77
N HIS A 75 -10.65 -14.41 -7.82
CA HIS A 75 -9.60 -15.43 -7.72
C HIS A 75 -8.70 -15.38 -8.95
N GLU A 76 -9.26 -15.29 -10.16
CA GLU A 76 -8.48 -15.14 -11.38
C GLU A 76 -7.63 -13.87 -11.33
N ALA A 77 -8.20 -12.75 -10.87
CA ALA A 77 -7.49 -11.49 -10.72
C ALA A 77 -6.34 -11.58 -9.70
N PHE A 78 -6.51 -12.35 -8.62
CA PHE A 78 -5.46 -12.61 -7.65
C PHE A 78 -4.35 -13.49 -8.22
N LEU A 79 -4.71 -14.62 -8.85
CA LEU A 79 -3.77 -15.53 -9.49
C LEU A 79 -2.98 -14.84 -10.62
N ALA A 80 -3.64 -13.97 -11.39
CA ALA A 80 -2.99 -13.18 -12.43
C ALA A 80 -1.90 -12.27 -11.84
N ARG A 81 -2.10 -11.68 -10.65
CA ARG A 81 -1.07 -10.88 -9.98
C ARG A 81 0.10 -11.72 -9.49
N LEU A 82 -0.16 -12.89 -8.91
CA LEU A 82 0.91 -13.81 -8.52
C LEU A 82 1.73 -14.28 -9.73
N SER A 83 1.05 -14.64 -10.82
CA SER A 83 1.67 -15.04 -12.08
C SER A 83 2.48 -13.89 -12.70
N LEU A 84 1.93 -12.67 -12.67
CA LEU A 84 2.62 -11.49 -13.18
C LEU A 84 3.87 -11.16 -12.35
N ALA A 85 3.80 -11.28 -11.02
CA ALA A 85 4.94 -11.11 -10.13
C ALA A 85 6.02 -12.17 -10.36
N ALA A 86 5.62 -13.42 -10.62
CA ALA A 86 6.53 -14.51 -10.96
C ALA A 86 7.20 -14.29 -12.33
N SER A 87 6.50 -13.66 -13.27
CA SER A 87 6.98 -13.40 -14.63
C SER A 87 7.86 -12.16 -14.75
N ALA A 88 7.79 -11.22 -13.80
CA ALA A 88 8.59 -10.00 -13.81
C ALA A 88 10.11 -10.30 -13.74
N GLN A 89 10.89 -9.56 -14.54
CA GLN A 89 12.34 -9.74 -14.68
C GLN A 89 13.17 -8.51 -14.34
N LYS A 90 12.57 -7.30 -14.32
CA LYS A 90 13.27 -6.03 -14.10
C LYS A 90 12.61 -5.19 -13.02
N THR A 91 11.31 -5.00 -13.11
CA THR A 91 10.58 -4.14 -12.17
C THR A 91 9.23 -4.70 -11.74
N LEU A 92 8.86 -4.39 -10.51
CA LEU A 92 7.51 -4.50 -9.99
C LEU A 92 7.12 -3.21 -9.27
N ASP A 93 6.16 -2.50 -9.84
CA ASP A 93 5.61 -1.25 -9.30
C ASP A 93 4.18 -1.49 -8.80
N VAL A 94 3.99 -1.42 -7.49
CA VAL A 94 2.79 -1.90 -6.82
C VAL A 94 2.21 -0.83 -5.90
N GLN A 95 0.90 -0.57 -6.01
CA GLN A 95 0.18 0.39 -5.18
C GLN A 95 -1.13 -0.20 -4.68
N TYR A 96 -1.39 -0.14 -3.37
CA TYR A 96 -2.62 -0.64 -2.77
C TYR A 96 -3.17 0.24 -1.65
N TYR A 97 -4.47 0.53 -1.75
CA TYR A 97 -5.25 1.15 -0.67
C TYR A 97 -5.45 0.22 0.55
N ILE A 98 -5.73 -1.06 0.30
CA ILE A 98 -5.96 -2.06 1.36
C ILE A 98 -4.93 -3.15 1.16
N TRP A 99 -4.15 -3.38 2.21
CA TRP A 99 -3.28 -4.54 2.38
C TRP A 99 -3.54 -5.07 3.77
N ARG A 100 -3.88 -6.35 3.89
CA ARG A 100 -4.27 -6.96 5.17
C ARG A 100 -3.22 -7.95 5.64
N ASP A 101 -3.13 -8.08 6.95
CA ASP A 101 -2.43 -9.18 7.61
C ASP A 101 -3.31 -10.44 7.57
N ASP A 102 -3.42 -11.02 6.37
CA ASP A 102 -4.16 -12.24 6.10
C ASP A 102 -3.42 -13.11 5.08
N THR A 103 -3.96 -14.30 4.80
CA THR A 103 -3.35 -15.25 3.86
C THR A 103 -3.07 -14.63 2.50
N THR A 104 -4.00 -13.84 1.97
CA THR A 104 -3.88 -13.21 0.65
C THR A 104 -2.79 -12.15 0.65
N GLY A 105 -2.74 -11.31 1.68
CA GLY A 105 -1.69 -10.31 1.87
C GLY A 105 -0.31 -10.93 2.03
N HIS A 106 -0.20 -12.04 2.78
CA HIS A 106 1.06 -12.77 2.95
C HIS A 106 1.53 -13.44 1.66
N LEU A 107 0.63 -14.09 0.91
CA LEU A 107 0.98 -14.70 -0.37
C LEU A 107 1.46 -13.65 -1.38
N LEU A 108 0.79 -12.49 -1.45
CA LEU A 108 1.22 -11.42 -2.34
C LEU A 108 2.57 -10.83 -1.88
N MET A 109 2.78 -10.63 -0.57
CA MET A 109 4.05 -10.15 -0.02
C MET A 109 5.19 -11.12 -0.36
N GLN A 110 4.97 -12.42 -0.17
CA GLN A 110 5.92 -13.46 -0.49
C GLN A 110 6.26 -13.46 -1.98
N SER A 111 5.27 -13.25 -2.85
CA SER A 111 5.49 -13.18 -4.30
C SER A 111 6.36 -11.98 -4.69
N LEU A 112 6.14 -10.81 -4.08
CA LEU A 112 7.00 -9.64 -4.24
C LEU A 112 8.42 -9.89 -3.74
N TYR A 113 8.54 -10.51 -2.57
CA TYR A 113 9.84 -10.87 -1.98
C TYR A 113 10.61 -11.85 -2.90
N GLN A 114 9.95 -12.90 -3.39
CA GLN A 114 10.55 -13.85 -4.34
C GLN A 114 10.97 -13.19 -5.65
N ALA A 115 10.27 -12.15 -6.12
CA ALA A 115 10.71 -11.37 -7.27
C ALA A 115 11.99 -10.58 -6.95
N ALA A 116 12.06 -9.97 -5.77
CA ALA A 116 13.23 -9.24 -5.32
C ALA A 116 14.48 -10.13 -5.20
N GLU A 117 14.31 -11.37 -4.73
CA GLU A 117 15.37 -12.40 -4.67
C GLU A 117 15.92 -12.76 -6.06
N ARG A 118 15.08 -12.67 -7.11
CA ARG A 118 15.52 -12.85 -8.51
C ARG A 118 16.21 -11.61 -9.10
N GLY A 119 16.38 -10.55 -8.32
CA GLY A 119 16.97 -9.29 -8.77
C GLY A 119 15.97 -8.26 -9.32
N VAL A 120 14.67 -8.53 -9.23
CA VAL A 120 13.63 -7.57 -9.67
C VAL A 120 13.59 -6.39 -8.69
N ARG A 121 13.60 -5.17 -9.20
CA ARG A 121 13.40 -3.97 -8.38
C ARG A 121 11.93 -3.83 -8.02
N VAL A 122 11.60 -3.93 -6.74
CA VAL A 122 10.22 -3.85 -6.23
C VAL A 122 9.98 -2.51 -5.54
N ARG A 123 8.92 -1.81 -5.95
CA ARG A 123 8.40 -0.61 -5.26
C ARG A 123 6.98 -0.85 -4.82
N LEU A 124 6.75 -0.80 -3.51
CA LEU A 124 5.44 -1.02 -2.90
C LEU A 124 4.99 0.25 -2.17
N LEU A 125 3.89 0.85 -2.62
CA LEU A 125 3.24 1.97 -1.96
C LEU A 125 1.92 1.52 -1.32
N LEU A 126 1.84 1.63 0.01
CA LEU A 126 0.65 1.25 0.77
C LEU A 126 0.00 2.46 1.41
N ASP A 127 -1.33 2.51 1.44
CA ASP A 127 -2.05 3.43 2.33
C ASP A 127 -1.99 2.91 3.76
N ASP A 128 -1.48 3.73 4.68
CA ASP A 128 -1.21 3.29 6.06
C ASP A 128 -2.49 3.10 6.91
N ASN A 129 -3.71 3.28 6.39
CA ASN A 129 -4.91 2.95 7.17
C ASN A 129 -5.00 1.49 7.55
N ASN A 130 -4.62 0.63 6.60
CA ASN A 130 -4.95 -0.78 6.65
C ASN A 130 -3.76 -1.65 7.07
N THR A 131 -2.60 -1.04 7.34
CA THR A 131 -1.34 -1.72 7.69
C THR A 131 -1.17 -1.99 9.19
N GLY A 132 -2.25 -1.92 9.98
CA GLY A 132 -2.21 -2.10 11.44
C GLY A 132 -1.66 -3.47 11.82
N GLY A 133 -0.64 -3.50 12.70
CA GLY A 133 0.01 -4.74 13.12
C GLY A 133 1.11 -5.26 12.19
N MET A 134 1.26 -4.68 11.00
CA MET A 134 2.23 -5.14 9.99
C MET A 134 3.58 -4.42 10.07
N ASP A 135 3.81 -3.58 11.08
CA ASP A 135 4.97 -2.69 11.14
C ASP A 135 6.31 -3.44 11.09
N GLU A 136 6.44 -4.52 11.87
CA GLU A 136 7.66 -5.35 11.89
C GLU A 136 7.86 -6.11 10.58
N LEU A 137 6.78 -6.66 10.00
CA LEU A 137 6.83 -7.36 8.73
C LEU A 137 7.27 -6.41 7.61
N LEU A 138 6.62 -5.24 7.49
CA LEU A 138 6.94 -4.24 6.47
C LEU A 138 8.37 -3.72 6.64
N ALA A 139 8.83 -3.47 7.87
CA ALA A 139 10.22 -3.06 8.11
C ALA A 139 11.22 -4.15 7.69
N SER A 140 10.91 -5.42 8.00
CA SER A 140 11.77 -6.56 7.64
C SER A 140 11.85 -6.76 6.13
N VAL A 141 10.72 -6.68 5.42
CA VAL A 141 10.69 -6.79 3.96
C VAL A 141 11.41 -5.60 3.30
N ASN A 142 11.20 -4.39 3.82
CA ASN A 142 11.88 -3.18 3.32
C ASN A 142 13.40 -3.18 3.54
N ALA A 143 13.94 -4.08 4.37
CA ALA A 143 15.39 -4.23 4.55
C ALA A 143 16.06 -4.95 3.36
N HIS A 144 15.29 -5.59 2.48
CA HIS A 144 15.84 -6.25 1.30
C HIS A 144 16.36 -5.21 0.27
N PRO A 145 17.57 -5.38 -0.31
CA PRO A 145 18.22 -4.35 -1.14
C PRO A 145 17.45 -3.96 -2.42
N ASN A 146 16.63 -4.87 -2.94
CA ASN A 146 15.80 -4.63 -4.13
C ASN A 146 14.35 -4.22 -3.80
N ILE A 147 13.97 -4.05 -2.53
CA ILE A 147 12.60 -3.70 -2.15
C ILE A 147 12.58 -2.30 -1.53
N GLU A 148 11.63 -1.50 -2.01
CA GLU A 148 11.32 -0.20 -1.44
C GLU A 148 9.84 -0.13 -1.06
N ILE A 149 9.56 -0.10 0.24
CA ILE A 149 8.22 0.09 0.78
C ILE A 149 8.06 1.55 1.23
N ARG A 150 7.01 2.19 0.71
CA ARG A 150 6.60 3.54 1.11
C ARG A 150 5.19 3.51 1.65
N LEU A 151 4.94 4.33 2.67
CA LEU A 151 3.62 4.50 3.27
C LEU A 151 3.05 5.85 2.87
N PHE A 152 1.88 5.82 2.24
CA PHE A 152 1.06 6.98 2.02
C PHE A 152 0.31 7.31 3.31
N ASN A 153 0.43 8.57 3.73
CA ASN A 153 -0.32 9.13 4.83
C ASN A 153 -0.18 8.37 6.17
N PRO A 154 1.06 8.20 6.69
CA PRO A 154 1.32 7.34 7.84
C PRO A 154 0.70 7.87 9.13
N PHE A 155 0.33 6.95 10.01
CA PHE A 155 -0.03 7.25 11.39
C PHE A 155 1.22 7.50 12.21
N MET A 156 1.23 8.59 12.96
CA MET A 156 2.28 8.86 13.92
C MET A 156 2.18 7.89 15.11
N GLN A 157 1.00 7.76 15.74
CA GLN A 157 0.78 6.76 16.79
C GLN A 157 0.56 5.37 16.18
N ARG A 158 1.66 4.64 15.91
CA ARG A 158 1.61 3.29 15.31
C ARG A 158 0.78 2.29 16.14
N ARG A 159 0.92 2.32 17.48
CA ARG A 159 0.20 1.44 18.43
C ARG A 159 -1.26 1.80 18.67
N PHE A 160 -1.57 3.10 18.73
CA PHE A 160 -2.91 3.61 19.04
C PHE A 160 -3.39 4.55 17.93
N ARG A 161 -3.57 4.02 16.71
CA ARG A 161 -3.96 4.78 15.52
C ARG A 161 -5.22 5.65 15.67
N PRO A 162 -6.27 5.25 16.44
CA PRO A 162 -7.41 6.13 16.69
C PRO A 162 -7.04 7.47 17.34
N LEU A 163 -5.97 7.51 18.14
CA LEU A 163 -5.48 8.75 18.73
C LEU A 163 -4.97 9.73 17.67
N GLY A 164 -4.38 9.21 16.58
CA GLY A 164 -3.92 10.02 15.47
C GLY A 164 -5.05 10.76 14.74
N TYR A 165 -6.25 10.16 14.68
CA TYR A 165 -7.42 10.82 14.12
C TYR A 165 -7.89 12.01 14.94
N LEU A 166 -7.63 12.04 16.26
CA LEU A 166 -7.95 13.20 17.09
C LEU A 166 -7.00 14.37 16.83
N SER A 167 -5.73 14.09 16.54
CA SER A 167 -4.71 15.12 16.31
C SER A 167 -4.54 15.54 14.84
N ASP A 168 -4.91 14.69 13.88
CA ASP A 168 -4.54 14.87 12.46
C ASP A 168 -5.61 14.37 11.48
N PHE A 169 -6.88 14.58 11.84
CA PHE A 169 -8.05 14.06 11.12
C PHE A 169 -8.01 14.36 9.62
N PHE A 170 -7.82 15.62 9.24
CA PHE A 170 -7.92 16.05 7.84
C PHE A 170 -6.86 15.40 6.95
N ARG A 171 -5.63 15.24 7.45
CA ARG A 171 -4.59 14.54 6.72
C ARG A 171 -4.94 13.07 6.63
N LEU A 172 -5.20 12.40 7.75
CA LEU A 172 -5.49 10.95 7.83
C LEU A 172 -6.76 10.53 7.07
N ASN A 173 -7.70 11.44 6.84
CA ASN A 173 -8.90 11.18 6.05
C ASN A 173 -8.68 11.28 4.53
N ARG A 174 -7.53 11.79 4.07
CA ARG A 174 -7.14 11.77 2.65
C ARG A 174 -6.51 10.42 2.33
N ARG A 175 -7.13 9.64 1.44
CA ARG A 175 -6.74 8.25 1.17
C ARG A 175 -6.28 8.02 -0.26
N MET A 176 -5.24 7.21 -0.42
CA MET A 176 -4.77 6.73 -1.71
C MET A 176 -5.59 5.51 -2.10
N HIS A 177 -6.50 5.66 -3.07
CA HIS A 177 -7.39 4.58 -3.51
C HIS A 177 -6.82 3.75 -4.67
N ASN A 178 -5.57 3.97 -5.06
CA ASN A 178 -4.94 3.30 -6.19
C ASN A 178 -4.81 1.80 -5.92
N LYS A 179 -4.98 1.03 -7.00
CA LYS A 179 -4.81 -0.42 -7.05
C LYS A 179 -4.18 -0.71 -8.39
N SER A 180 -2.86 -0.80 -8.39
CA SER A 180 -2.06 -1.00 -9.60
C SER A 180 -0.97 -2.00 -9.31
N PHE A 181 -0.75 -2.90 -10.25
CA PHE A 181 0.29 -3.91 -10.21
C PHE A 181 0.94 -3.97 -11.58
N THR A 182 2.11 -3.35 -11.72
CA THR A 182 2.80 -3.20 -13.00
C THR A 182 4.10 -3.99 -12.98
N ALA A 183 4.30 -4.85 -13.98
CA ALA A 183 5.55 -5.59 -14.18
C ALA A 183 6.31 -5.07 -15.41
N ASP A 184 7.62 -4.95 -15.26
CA ASP A 184 8.60 -4.59 -16.30
C ASP A 184 8.26 -3.29 -17.07
N GLY A 185 7.50 -2.39 -16.42
CA GLY A 185 7.02 -1.14 -17.01
C GLY A 185 6.03 -1.32 -18.17
N LEU A 186 5.52 -2.54 -18.38
CA LEU A 186 4.82 -2.93 -19.61
C LEU A 186 3.40 -3.44 -19.35
N VAL A 187 3.26 -4.43 -18.48
CA VAL A 187 1.96 -5.08 -18.21
C VAL A 187 1.44 -4.60 -16.88
N THR A 188 0.22 -4.07 -16.87
CA THR A 188 -0.42 -3.54 -15.65
C THR A 188 -1.77 -4.18 -15.40
N ILE A 189 -1.97 -4.68 -14.18
CA ILE A 189 -3.28 -5.06 -13.66
C ILE A 189 -3.77 -3.92 -12.76
N THR A 190 -4.95 -3.38 -13.05
CA THR A 190 -5.61 -2.36 -12.23
C THR A 190 -6.93 -2.87 -11.65
N GLY A 191 -7.44 -2.19 -10.63
CA GLY A 191 -8.73 -2.52 -10.01
C GLY A 191 -8.61 -3.39 -8.77
N ALA A 192 -9.77 -3.68 -8.16
CA ALA A 192 -9.84 -4.41 -6.89
C ALA A 192 -9.73 -5.93 -7.07
N VAL A 193 -9.27 -6.58 -6.01
CA VAL A 193 -9.49 -8.00 -5.75
C VAL A 193 -10.46 -8.00 -4.58
N THR A 194 -11.73 -8.34 -4.82
CA THR A 194 -12.77 -8.38 -3.79
C THR A 194 -13.02 -9.79 -3.33
#